data_AF-A0A2T3JJY5-F1
#
_entry.id   AF-A0A2T3JJY5-F1
#
_cell.length_a   1.000
_cell.length_b   1.000
_cell.length_c   1.000
_cell.angle_alpha   90.00
_cell.angle_beta   90.00
_cell.angle_gamma   90.00
#
_symmetry.space_group_name_H-M   'P 1'
#
loop_
_entity.id
_entity.type
_entity.pdbx_description
1 polymer ?
#
loop_
_entity_poly.entity_id
_entity_poly.type
_entity_poly.pdbx_seq_one_letter_code
_entity_poly.pdbx_strand_id
1 'polypeptide(L)'
;MSSLYEAIPCSDFILLLMHSEVLIMKLKITPSSLAIVIALLLTLVSIELFIFNEKKQIELQNKKENLALEQCVSKAINNEINNMVVSLKTFNSLFKLKNYNPDNFEFLAKEIITENNTISELQFAPQGIIKMTYPHSKVNSAIGHDLNRLKKRQQLVS
;
A
#
# COMPACT_ATOMS: atom_id res chain seq x y z
N MET A 1 -1.02 -42.67 -14.33
CA MET A 1 0.43 -42.78 -14.03
C MET A 1 0.58 -42.96 -12.54
N SER A 2 1.24 -44.06 -12.16
CA SER A 2 1.21 -44.69 -10.85
C SER A 2 1.79 -43.86 -9.71
N SER A 3 1.13 -44.02 -8.56
CA SER A 3 1.62 -43.75 -7.23
C SER A 3 2.93 -44.50 -6.96
N LEU A 4 3.96 -43.80 -6.51
CA LEU A 4 5.17 -44.37 -5.90
C LEU A 4 5.26 -43.80 -4.48
N TYR A 5 4.44 -44.35 -3.58
CA TYR A 5 4.81 -44.44 -2.17
C TYR A 5 5.86 -45.56 -2.10
N GLU A 6 7.14 -45.20 -2.08
CA GLU A 6 8.19 -46.12 -1.65
C GLU A 6 7.99 -46.36 -0.16
N ALA A 7 7.43 -47.53 0.15
CA ALA A 7 7.37 -48.03 1.51
C ALA A 7 8.81 -48.19 2.01
N ILE A 8 9.20 -47.40 3.03
CA ILE A 8 10.43 -47.64 3.77
C ILE A 8 10.36 -49.09 4.27
N PRO A 9 11.28 -49.97 3.86
CA PRO A 9 11.18 -51.38 4.21
C PRO A 9 11.27 -51.50 5.74
N CYS A 10 10.36 -52.28 6.34
CA CYS A 10 10.34 -52.55 7.79
C CYS A 10 11.72 -52.90 8.38
N SER A 11 12.61 -53.47 7.56
CA SER A 11 14.01 -53.75 7.88
C SER A 11 14.79 -52.51 8.34
N ASP A 12 14.66 -51.37 7.67
CA ASP A 12 15.47 -50.18 7.96
C ASP A 12 14.98 -49.45 9.22
N PHE A 13 13.68 -49.52 9.50
CA PHE A 13 13.11 -49.01 10.74
C PHE A 13 13.50 -49.89 11.95
N ILE A 14 13.51 -51.21 11.78
CA ILE A 14 14.01 -52.14 12.80
C ILE A 14 15.50 -51.95 13.02
N LEU A 15 16.29 -51.72 11.97
CA LEU A 15 17.72 -51.45 12.10
C LEU A 15 17.99 -50.17 12.90
N LEU A 16 17.22 -49.11 12.66
CA LEU A 16 17.29 -47.85 13.40
C LEU A 16 16.92 -48.03 14.89
N LEU A 17 15.88 -48.83 15.17
CA LEU A 17 15.47 -49.19 16.54
C LEU A 17 16.55 -50.00 17.25
N MET A 18 17.11 -51.03 16.60
CA MET A 18 18.19 -51.85 17.17
C MET A 18 19.46 -51.03 17.40
N HIS A 19 19.77 -50.08 16.51
CA HIS A 19 20.94 -49.22 16.69
C HIS A 19 20.77 -48.23 17.86
N SER A 20 19.55 -47.75 18.07
CA SER A 20 19.17 -46.93 19.24
C SER A 20 19.27 -47.74 20.54
N GLU A 21 18.77 -48.98 20.55
CA GLU A 21 18.85 -49.88 21.72
C GLU A 21 20.30 -50.17 22.14
N VAL A 22 21.20 -50.40 21.17
CA VAL A 22 22.63 -50.64 21.45
C VAL A 22 23.33 -49.39 22.01
N LEU A 23 22.94 -48.21 21.56
CA LEU A 23 23.40 -46.92 22.11
C LEU A 23 22.90 -46.72 23.55
N ILE A 24 21.65 -47.07 23.83
CA ILE A 24 21.01 -47.05 25.16
C ILE A 24 21.64 -48.10 26.10
N MET A 25 22.19 -49.20 25.59
CA MET A 25 22.88 -50.18 26.43
C MET A 25 24.32 -49.77 26.79
N LYS A 26 25.00 -49.01 25.91
CA LYS A 26 26.37 -48.51 26.12
C LYS A 26 26.43 -47.30 27.05
N LEU A 27 25.46 -46.39 26.99
CA LEU A 27 25.24 -45.40 28.04
C LEU A 27 24.32 -46.04 29.08
N LYS A 28 24.74 -46.28 30.32
CA LYS A 28 23.88 -46.83 31.41
C LYS A 28 22.73 -45.88 31.79
N ILE A 29 21.86 -45.54 30.85
CA ILE A 29 20.73 -44.63 30.97
C ILE A 29 19.51 -45.50 31.18
N THR A 30 18.86 -45.35 32.32
CA THR A 30 17.57 -46.01 32.57
C THR A 30 16.51 -45.46 31.61
N PRO A 31 15.54 -46.27 31.15
CA PRO A 31 14.49 -45.82 30.23
C PRO A 31 13.70 -44.59 30.76
N SER A 32 13.60 -44.45 32.08
CA SER A 32 13.04 -43.27 32.75
C SER A 32 13.87 -41.99 32.52
N SER A 33 15.20 -42.08 32.56
CA SER A 33 16.08 -40.93 32.30
C SER A 33 16.10 -40.51 30.82
N LEU A 34 15.97 -41.46 29.89
CA LEU A 34 15.82 -41.16 28.46
C LEU A 34 14.50 -40.40 28.18
N ALA A 35 13.40 -40.84 28.78
CA ALA A 35 12.10 -40.17 28.64
C ALA A 35 12.14 -38.72 29.14
N ILE A 36 12.86 -38.43 30.22
CA ILE A 36 13.05 -37.07 30.75
C ILE A 36 13.83 -36.20 29.75
N VAL A 37 14.91 -36.72 29.17
CA VAL A 37 15.71 -35.97 28.18
C VAL A 37 14.89 -35.65 26.92
N ILE A 38 14.09 -36.61 26.43
CA ILE A 38 13.20 -36.40 25.28
C ILE A 38 12.12 -35.36 25.62
N ALA A 39 11.51 -35.45 26.81
CA ALA A 39 10.51 -34.47 27.25
C ALA A 39 11.08 -33.05 27.34
N LEU A 40 12.32 -32.89 27.82
CA LEU A 40 13.01 -31.59 27.87
C LEU A 40 13.29 -31.04 26.46
N LEU A 41 13.74 -31.88 25.53
CA LEU A 41 13.95 -31.49 24.13
C LEU A 41 12.64 -31.07 23.45
N LEU A 42 11.57 -31.82 23.64
CA LEU A 42 10.25 -31.46 23.11
C LEU A 42 9.72 -30.15 23.71
N THR A 43 10.00 -29.91 24.99
CA THR A 43 9.63 -28.66 25.65
C THR A 43 10.39 -27.47 25.04
N LEU A 44 11.69 -27.61 24.80
CA LEU A 44 12.50 -26.58 24.14
C LEU A 44 11.98 -26.27 22.73
N VAL A 45 11.74 -27.30 21.92
CA VAL A 45 11.17 -27.13 20.56
C VAL A 45 9.80 -26.45 20.62
N SER A 46 8.96 -26.82 21.58
CA SER A 46 7.63 -26.21 21.75
C SER A 46 7.73 -24.72 22.10
N ILE A 47 8.70 -24.33 22.94
CA ILE A 47 8.95 -22.92 23.28
C ILE A 47 9.43 -22.14 22.05
N GLU A 48 10.36 -22.70 21.27
CA GLU A 48 10.85 -22.05 20.04
C GLU A 48 9.74 -21.85 19.01
N LEU A 49 8.90 -22.87 18.80
CA LEU A 49 7.73 -22.78 17.91
C LEU A 49 6.72 -21.75 18.41
N PHE A 50 6.49 -21.66 19.72
CA PHE A 50 5.62 -20.66 20.32
C PHE A 50 6.13 -19.24 20.05
N ILE A 51 7.41 -18.97 20.32
CA ILE A 51 8.03 -17.65 20.06
C ILE A 51 8.00 -17.32 18.56
N PHE A 52 8.28 -18.29 17.69
CA PHE A 52 8.23 -18.08 16.25
C PHE A 52 6.81 -17.73 15.76
N ASN A 53 5.80 -18.43 16.28
CA ASN A 53 4.41 -18.16 15.95
C ASN A 53 3.98 -16.76 16.39
N GLU A 54 4.29 -16.35 17.62
CA GLU A 54 4.00 -15.00 18.13
C GLU A 54 4.65 -13.92 17.25
N LYS A 55 5.94 -14.07 16.92
CA LYS A 55 6.65 -13.12 16.02
C LYS A 55 5.95 -13.00 14.67
N LYS A 56 5.56 -14.12 14.07
CA LYS A 56 4.87 -14.14 12.78
C LYS A 56 3.49 -13.48 12.85
N GLN A 57 2.75 -13.67 13.94
CA GLN A 57 1.46 -13.02 14.14
C GLN A 57 1.59 -11.51 14.28
N ILE A 58 2.58 -11.04 15.05
CA ILE A 58 2.89 -9.60 15.19
C ILE A 58 3.26 -9.00 13.84
N GLU A 59 4.13 -9.65 13.06
CA GLU A 59 4.51 -9.17 11.73
C GLU A 59 3.30 -9.09 10.79
N LEU A 60 2.45 -10.12 10.80
CA LEU A 60 1.24 -10.17 9.98
C LEU A 60 0.23 -9.10 10.39
N GLN A 61 0.08 -8.84 11.69
CA GLN A 61 -0.76 -7.77 12.20
C GLN A 61 -0.24 -6.40 11.78
N ASN A 62 1.06 -6.14 11.95
CA ASN A 62 1.69 -4.89 11.50
C ASN A 62 1.51 -4.69 9.98
N LYS A 63 1.66 -5.74 9.17
CA LYS A 63 1.42 -5.66 7.72
C LYS A 63 -0.03 -5.31 7.40
N LYS A 64 -1.00 -5.89 8.12
CA LYS A 64 -2.42 -5.56 7.95
C LYS A 64 -2.73 -4.12 8.33
N GLU A 65 -2.17 -3.64 9.44
CA GLU A 65 -2.35 -2.26 9.90
C GLU A 65 -1.73 -1.26 8.92
N ASN A 66 -0.52 -1.53 8.45
CA ASN A 66 0.13 -0.72 7.42
C ASN A 66 -0.68 -0.69 6.12
N LEU A 67 -1.16 -1.84 5.66
CA LEU A 67 -1.99 -1.91 4.46
C LEU A 67 -3.31 -1.15 4.64
N ALA A 68 -3.96 -1.27 5.80
CA ALA A 68 -5.19 -0.55 6.10
C ALA A 68 -4.95 0.96 6.13
N LEU A 69 -3.80 1.40 6.68
CA LEU A 69 -3.39 2.81 6.66
C LEU A 69 -3.16 3.31 5.23
N GLU A 70 -2.39 2.57 4.42
CA GLU A 70 -2.15 2.90 3.01
C GLU A 70 -3.46 3.02 2.22
N GLN A 71 -4.40 2.10 2.45
CA GLN A 71 -5.74 2.15 1.84
C GLN A 71 -6.55 3.36 2.32
N CYS A 72 -6.47 3.69 3.61
CA CYS A 72 -7.15 4.84 4.19
C CYS A 72 -6.62 6.16 3.58
N VAL A 73 -5.30 6.30 3.50
CA VAL A 73 -4.64 7.47 2.89
C VAL A 73 -4.99 7.58 1.42
N SER A 74 -4.92 6.48 0.66
CA SER A 74 -5.30 6.45 -0.75
C SER A 74 -6.76 6.86 -0.96
N LYS A 75 -7.67 6.36 -0.11
CA LYS A 75 -9.08 6.75 -0.15
C LYS A 75 -9.28 8.24 0.16
N ALA A 76 -8.58 8.78 1.16
CA ALA A 76 -8.65 10.20 1.49
C ALA A 76 -8.19 11.07 0.31
N ILE A 77 -7.05 10.75 -0.30
CA ILE A 77 -6.53 11.45 -1.48
C ILE A 77 -7.53 11.37 -2.65
N ASN A 78 -8.07 10.18 -2.93
CA ASN A 78 -9.04 10.00 -4.02
C ASN A 78 -10.33 10.79 -3.78
N ASN A 79 -10.79 10.89 -2.53
CA ASN A 79 -11.95 11.71 -2.19
C ASN A 79 -11.68 13.20 -2.44
N GLU A 80 -10.52 13.71 -2.03
CA GLU A 80 -10.12 15.10 -2.28
C GLU A 80 -10.01 15.41 -3.78
N ILE A 81 -9.41 14.49 -4.56
CA ILE A 81 -9.35 14.62 -6.03
C ILE A 81 -10.75 14.63 -6.64
N ASN A 82 -11.64 13.72 -6.22
CA ASN A 82 -13.00 13.66 -6.72
C ASN A 82 -13.78 14.94 -6.39
N ASN A 83 -13.64 15.46 -5.18
CA ASN A 83 -14.23 16.73 -4.77
C ASN A 83 -13.74 17.88 -5.64
N MET A 84 -12.43 17.96 -5.90
CA MET A 84 -11.84 18.95 -6.79
C MET A 84 -12.39 18.86 -8.22
N VAL A 85 -12.48 17.64 -8.78
CA VAL A 85 -13.03 17.42 -10.12
C VAL A 85 -14.49 17.86 -10.20
N VAL A 86 -15.30 17.58 -9.18
CA VAL A 86 -16.70 18.02 -9.12
C VAL A 86 -16.77 19.54 -9.05
N SER A 87 -16.01 20.18 -8.15
CA SER A 87 -15.92 21.64 -8.03
C SER A 87 -15.54 22.31 -9.36
N LEU A 88 -14.56 21.77 -10.08
CA LEU A 88 -14.15 22.29 -11.40
C LEU A 88 -15.22 22.12 -12.47
N LYS A 89 -15.94 20.99 -12.49
CA LYS A 89 -17.08 20.77 -13.40
C LYS A 89 -18.21 21.75 -13.10
N THR A 90 -18.50 21.98 -11.83
CA THR A 90 -19.49 22.96 -11.37
C THR A 90 -19.08 24.37 -11.78
N PHE A 91 -17.83 24.78 -11.50
CA PHE A 91 -17.27 26.05 -11.95
C PHE A 91 -17.45 26.24 -13.46
N ASN A 92 -17.02 25.27 -14.27
CA ASN A 92 -17.12 25.36 -15.73
C ASN A 92 -18.58 25.47 -16.19
N SER A 93 -19.50 24.75 -15.55
CA SER A 93 -20.93 24.81 -15.87
C SER A 93 -21.52 26.20 -15.56
N LEU A 94 -21.24 26.75 -14.38
CA LEU A 94 -21.64 28.10 -13.99
C LEU A 94 -21.03 29.17 -14.90
N PHE A 95 -19.75 29.02 -15.23
CA PHE A 95 -19.05 29.99 -16.06
C PHE A 95 -19.55 29.96 -17.52
N LYS A 96 -19.88 28.77 -18.03
CA LYS A 96 -20.53 28.59 -19.32
C LYS A 96 -21.90 29.26 -19.38
N LEU A 97 -22.71 29.20 -18.32
CA LEU A 97 -24.00 29.90 -18.24
C LEU A 97 -23.85 31.43 -18.31
N LYS A 98 -22.67 31.95 -17.96
CA LYS A 98 -22.28 33.36 -18.11
C LYS A 98 -21.56 33.64 -19.43
N ASN A 99 -21.66 32.74 -20.42
CA ASN A 99 -20.98 32.81 -21.72
C ASN A 99 -19.45 32.98 -21.60
N TYR A 100 -18.84 32.43 -20.54
CA TYR A 100 -17.42 32.61 -20.23
C TYR A 100 -16.98 34.08 -20.16
N ASN A 101 -17.89 35.00 -19.78
CA ASN A 101 -17.56 36.43 -19.65
C ASN A 101 -16.50 36.62 -18.54
N PRO A 102 -15.28 37.07 -18.86
CA PRO A 102 -14.18 37.24 -17.92
C PRO A 102 -14.52 38.00 -16.63
N ASP A 103 -15.43 38.96 -16.68
CA ASP A 103 -15.85 39.76 -15.54
C ASP A 103 -16.49 38.91 -14.41
N ASN A 104 -16.99 37.73 -14.75
CA ASN A 104 -17.59 36.80 -13.78
C ASN A 104 -16.59 35.78 -13.23
N PHE A 105 -15.38 35.68 -13.80
CA PHE A 105 -14.40 34.65 -13.44
C PHE A 105 -14.02 34.75 -11.96
N GLU A 106 -13.64 35.94 -11.50
CA GLU A 106 -13.14 36.14 -10.13
C GLU A 106 -14.22 35.82 -9.09
N PHE A 107 -15.45 36.29 -9.30
CA PHE A 107 -16.57 36.01 -8.42
C PHE A 107 -16.85 34.50 -8.30
N LEU A 108 -16.98 33.82 -9.44
CA LEU A 108 -17.25 32.37 -9.47
C LEU A 108 -16.07 31.56 -8.91
N ALA A 109 -14.84 31.98 -9.19
CA ALA A 109 -13.65 31.30 -8.71
C ALA A 109 -13.52 31.44 -7.18
N LYS A 110 -13.87 32.59 -6.63
CA LYS A 110 -13.94 32.83 -5.20
C LYS A 110 -14.95 31.92 -4.50
N GLU A 111 -16.16 31.80 -5.03
CA GLU A 111 -17.16 30.90 -4.46
C GLU A 111 -16.64 29.45 -4.45
N ILE A 112 -16.08 28.98 -5.56
CA ILE A 112 -15.61 27.60 -5.68
C ILE A 112 -14.42 27.29 -4.76
N ILE A 113 -13.44 28.19 -4.64
CA ILE A 113 -12.29 27.98 -3.74
C ILE A 113 -12.71 28.10 -2.27
N THR A 114 -13.70 28.93 -1.95
CA THR A 114 -14.24 29.03 -0.58
C THR A 114 -14.92 27.73 -0.16
N GLU A 115 -15.67 27.10 -1.07
CA GLU A 115 -16.34 25.81 -0.83
C GLU A 115 -15.39 24.60 -0.91
N ASN A 116 -14.26 24.72 -1.60
CA ASN A 116 -13.26 23.67 -1.74
C ASN A 116 -11.84 24.22 -1.54
N ASN A 117 -11.39 24.16 -0.29
CA ASN A 117 -10.07 24.65 0.12
C ASN A 117 -8.89 23.79 -0.36
N THR A 118 -9.15 22.63 -0.95
CA THR A 118 -8.12 21.79 -1.61
C THR A 118 -7.67 22.42 -2.93
N ILE A 119 -8.48 23.31 -3.53
CA ILE A 119 -8.10 24.09 -4.71
C ILE A 119 -7.30 25.31 -4.26
N SER A 120 -6.02 25.35 -4.59
CA SER A 120 -5.13 26.46 -4.26
C SER A 120 -5.27 27.65 -5.23
N GLU A 121 -5.53 27.38 -6.51
CA GLU A 121 -5.66 28.39 -7.55
C GLU A 121 -6.52 27.86 -8.71
N LEU A 122 -7.34 28.73 -9.28
CA LEU A 122 -8.04 28.55 -10.55
C LEU A 122 -7.43 29.44 -11.62
N GLN A 123 -7.24 28.88 -12.81
CA GLN A 123 -6.64 29.58 -13.95
C GLN A 123 -7.61 29.56 -15.13
N PHE A 124 -7.86 30.72 -15.72
CA PHE A 124 -8.60 30.82 -16.98
C PHE A 124 -7.64 31.04 -18.14
N ALA A 125 -7.57 30.06 -19.03
CA ALA A 125 -6.63 30.02 -20.14
C ALA A 125 -7.34 29.84 -21.50
N PRO A 126 -8.07 30.86 -21.99
CA PRO A 126 -8.68 30.79 -23.31
C PRO A 126 -7.57 30.60 -24.36
N GLN A 127 -7.81 29.66 -25.29
CA GLN A 127 -6.84 29.27 -26.32
C GLN A 127 -5.50 28.74 -25.76
N GLY A 128 -5.48 28.33 -24.49
CA GLY A 128 -4.30 27.81 -23.80
C GLY A 128 -3.35 28.87 -23.25
N ILE A 129 -3.65 30.16 -23.37
CA ILE A 129 -2.86 31.23 -22.74
C ILE A 129 -3.57 31.68 -21.48
N ILE A 130 -2.92 31.57 -20.32
CA ILE A 130 -3.50 32.01 -19.04
C ILE A 130 -3.72 33.53 -19.09
N LYS A 131 -4.98 33.96 -18.92
CA LYS A 131 -5.36 35.37 -18.88
C LYS A 131 -5.71 35.84 -17.48
N MET A 132 -6.28 34.97 -16.66
CA MET A 132 -6.71 35.29 -15.30
C MET A 132 -6.38 34.14 -14.35
N THR A 133 -6.14 34.50 -13.10
CA THR A 133 -5.86 33.58 -12.00
C THR A 133 -6.61 34.04 -10.77
N TYR A 134 -7.10 33.10 -9.96
CA TYR A 134 -7.70 33.40 -8.68
C TYR A 134 -7.32 32.32 -7.65
N PRO A 135 -6.83 32.67 -6.44
CA PRO A 135 -6.49 34.03 -6.03
C PRO A 135 -5.30 34.57 -6.82
N HIS A 136 -5.29 35.88 -7.10
CA HIS A 136 -4.22 36.49 -7.88
C HIS A 136 -2.93 36.62 -7.07
N SER A 137 -1.87 35.91 -7.47
CA SER A 137 -0.53 36.06 -6.89
C SER A 137 0.31 37.08 -7.66
N LYS A 138 0.73 38.15 -6.98
CA LYS A 138 1.67 39.15 -7.57
C LYS A 138 3.09 38.62 -7.73
N VAL A 139 3.47 37.57 -7.00
CA VAL A 139 4.84 37.05 -6.94
C VAL A 139 5.04 35.88 -7.92
N ASN A 140 4.03 35.02 -8.06
CA ASN A 140 4.08 33.82 -8.90
C ASN A 140 2.93 33.82 -9.92
N SER A 141 2.81 34.91 -10.68
CA SER A 141 1.73 35.03 -11.67
C SER A 141 2.00 34.12 -12.87
N ALA A 142 1.11 33.15 -13.09
CA ALA A 142 1.08 32.34 -14.29
C ALA A 142 0.45 33.06 -15.50
N ILE A 143 -0.05 34.29 -15.33
CA ILE A 143 -0.68 35.07 -16.40
C ILE A 143 0.31 35.29 -17.56
N GLY A 144 -0.15 35.02 -18.78
CA GLY A 144 0.63 35.08 -20.01
C GLY A 144 1.33 33.77 -20.38
N HIS A 145 1.36 32.78 -19.49
CA HIS A 145 1.95 31.48 -19.80
C HIS A 145 1.10 30.69 -20.79
N ASP A 146 1.74 30.12 -21.81
CA ASP A 146 1.12 29.28 -22.85
C ASP A 146 1.20 27.80 -22.44
N LEU A 147 0.05 27.23 -22.09
CA LEU A 147 -0.13 25.82 -21.72
C LEU A 147 0.11 24.87 -22.91
N ASN A 148 -0.05 25.33 -24.15
CA ASN A 148 0.20 24.52 -25.34
C ASN A 148 1.70 24.38 -25.64
N ARG A 149 2.56 25.24 -25.09
CA ARG A 149 4.01 25.15 -25.25
C ARG A 149 4.57 23.80 -24.81
N LEU A 150 3.92 23.14 -23.84
CA LEU A 150 4.31 21.83 -23.33
C LEU A 150 3.94 20.66 -24.26
N LYS A 151 2.92 20.79 -25.12
CA LYS A 151 2.59 19.74 -26.12
C LYS A 151 3.73 19.50 -27.11
N LYS A 152 4.58 20.50 -27.38
CA LYS A 152 5.79 20.35 -28.21
C LYS A 152 6.89 19.48 -27.58
N ARG A 153 6.83 19.16 -26.28
CA ARG A 153 7.78 18.22 -25.65
C ARG A 153 7.38 16.75 -25.80
N GLN A 154 6.09 16.45 -25.95
CA GLN A 154 5.62 15.06 -26.16
C GLN A 154 5.93 14.52 -27.55
N GLN A 155 6.22 15.37 -28.54
CA GLN A 155 6.60 14.95 -29.89
C GLN A 155 8.11 14.66 -30.08
N LEU A 156 8.93 14.90 -29.06
CA LEU A 156 10.38 14.66 -29.12
C LEU A 156 10.80 13.35 -28.41
N VAL A 157 9.83 12.55 -27.96
CA VAL A 157 10.05 11.25 -27.29
C VAL A 157 9.15 10.16 -27.90
N SER A 158 8.94 10.20 -29.23
CA SER A 158 8.41 9.06 -29.99
C SER A 158 9.52 8.33 -30.71
#